data_AF-A0A2N1M7H0-F1
#
_entry.id   AF-A0A2N1M7H0-F1
#
_cell.length_a   1.000
_cell.length_b   1.000
_cell.length_c   1.000
_cell.angle_alpha   90.00
_cell.angle_beta   90.00
_cell.angle_gamma   90.00
#
_symmetry.space_group_name_H-M   'P 1'
#
loop_
_entity.id
_entity.type
_entity.pdbx_description
1 polymer ?
#
loop_
_entity_poly.entity_id
_entity_poly.type
_entity_poly.pdbx_seq_one_letter_code
_entity_poly.pdbx_strand_id
1 'polypeptide(L)'
;IYQNCPNLRYLKISLMNNTNSLILEFENLLINSKSAPIGLFKFKFHSKRFELKDFKLFFDNWKNRNPILLTISYNPFSINLKEYHQLIDLFEKYRMKEIIKKYFISCL
;
A
#
# COMPACT_ATOMS: atom_id res chain seq x y z
N ILE A 1 -7.38 8.20 -14.61
CA ILE A 1 -5.92 7.94 -14.72
C ILE A 1 -5.62 6.46 -15.03
N TYR A 2 -6.21 5.49 -14.31
CA TYR A 2 -5.80 4.08 -14.44
C TYR A 2 -6.36 3.29 -15.65
N GLN A 3 -7.39 3.82 -16.34
CA GLN A 3 -8.00 3.16 -17.51
C GLN A 3 -7.14 3.20 -18.79
N ASN A 4 -6.07 4.00 -18.83
CA ASN A 4 -5.30 4.24 -20.07
C ASN A 4 -3.95 3.49 -20.13
N CYS A 5 -3.59 2.72 -19.10
CA CYS A 5 -2.25 2.13 -18.97
C CYS A 5 -2.30 0.60 -18.75
N PRO A 6 -2.74 -0.22 -19.72
CA PRO A 6 -2.97 -1.67 -19.53
C PRO A 6 -1.72 -2.47 -19.13
N ASN A 7 -0.52 -1.89 -19.30
CA ASN A 7 0.76 -2.52 -18.98
C ASN A 7 1.41 -1.97 -17.70
N LEU A 8 0.69 -1.17 -16.90
CA LEU A 8 1.24 -0.63 -15.65
C LEU A 8 1.56 -1.78 -14.68
N ARG A 9 2.84 -1.92 -14.32
CA ARG A 9 3.31 -2.94 -13.34
C ARG A 9 3.70 -2.35 -12.00
N TYR A 10 4.02 -1.06 -11.98
CA TYR A 10 4.58 -0.34 -10.85
C TYR A 10 3.84 0.97 -10.64
N LEU A 11 3.49 1.24 -9.38
CA LEU A 11 2.91 2.50 -8.96
C LEU A 11 3.70 3.07 -7.78
N LYS A 12 4.09 4.34 -7.90
CA LYS A 12 4.68 5.12 -6.83
C LYS A 12 3.70 6.23 -6.46
N ILE A 13 3.37 6.33 -5.17
CA ILE A 13 2.55 7.42 -4.63
C ILE A 13 3.34 8.09 -3.52
N SER A 14 3.46 9.40 -3.61
CA SER A 14 4.06 10.25 -2.58
C SER A 14 3.01 11.23 -2.07
N LEU A 15 2.63 11.10 -0.81
CA LEU A 15 1.75 12.03 -0.11
C LEU A 15 2.61 13.02 0.67
N MET A 16 2.84 14.19 0.06
CA MET A 16 3.66 15.24 0.66
C MET A 16 2.83 16.29 1.43
N ASN A 17 1.52 16.33 1.21
CA ASN A 17 0.61 17.34 1.78
C ASN A 17 0.06 16.91 3.15
N ASN A 18 -0.47 17.86 3.92
CA ASN A 18 -1.05 17.66 5.25
C ASN A 18 -2.34 16.80 5.25
N THR A 19 -2.76 16.28 4.09
CA THR A 19 -3.81 15.28 3.98
C THR A 19 -3.26 13.96 4.54
N ASN A 20 -3.59 13.71 5.80
CA ASN A 20 -2.97 12.68 6.64
C ASN A 20 -3.31 11.23 6.27
N SER A 21 -4.02 10.98 5.16
CA SER A 21 -4.58 9.65 4.89
C SER A 21 -4.29 9.19 3.48
N LEU A 22 -3.75 7.97 3.39
CA LEU A 22 -3.65 7.19 2.14
C LEU A 22 -5.00 6.73 1.65
N ILE A 23 -6.06 6.91 2.44
CA ILE A 23 -7.38 6.38 2.15
C ILE A 23 -7.93 6.94 0.84
N LEU A 24 -7.73 8.21 0.49
CA LEU A 24 -8.29 8.75 -0.76
C LEU A 24 -7.59 8.15 -1.99
N GLU A 25 -6.28 7.99 -1.94
CA GLU A 25 -5.49 7.38 -3.00
C GLU A 25 -5.72 5.87 -3.07
N PHE A 26 -5.85 5.20 -1.92
CA PHE A 26 -6.23 3.79 -1.85
C PHE A 26 -7.66 3.59 -2.31
N GLU A 27 -8.64 4.36 -1.86
CA GLU A 27 -10.03 4.34 -2.33
C GLU A 27 -10.08 4.55 -3.82
N ASN A 28 -9.37 5.54 -4.36
CA ASN A 28 -9.27 5.72 -5.79
C ASN A 28 -8.66 4.51 -6.49
N LEU A 29 -7.64 3.87 -5.93
CA LEU A 29 -7.07 2.62 -6.44
C LEU A 29 -7.98 1.39 -6.25
N LEU A 30 -8.82 1.39 -5.22
CA LEU A 30 -9.66 0.28 -4.79
C LEU A 30 -10.97 0.25 -5.55
N ILE A 31 -11.63 1.41 -5.66
CA ILE A 31 -12.76 1.64 -6.56
C ILE A 31 -12.34 1.31 -7.99
N ASN A 32 -11.13 1.74 -8.38
CA ASN A 32 -10.54 1.40 -9.66
C ASN A 32 -9.76 0.09 -9.65
N SER A 33 -9.78 -0.74 -8.60
CA SER A 33 -8.96 -1.95 -8.61
C SER A 33 -9.39 -2.85 -9.75
N LYS A 34 -10.71 -2.97 -9.99
CA LYS A 34 -11.29 -3.62 -11.17
C LYS A 34 -10.78 -3.06 -12.51
N SER A 35 -10.50 -1.75 -12.59
CA SER A 35 -9.96 -1.09 -13.78
C SER A 35 -8.43 -0.97 -13.78
N ALA A 36 -7.77 -1.29 -12.66
CA ALA A 36 -6.33 -1.32 -12.55
C ALA A 36 -5.81 -2.54 -13.32
N PRO A 37 -4.74 -2.37 -14.10
CA PRO A 37 -4.14 -3.44 -14.88
C PRO A 37 -3.89 -4.71 -14.06
N ILE A 38 -4.18 -5.87 -14.64
CA ILE A 38 -3.89 -7.16 -14.00
C ILE A 38 -2.38 -7.34 -13.71
N GLY A 39 -1.56 -6.67 -14.52
CA GLY A 39 -0.10 -6.65 -14.38
C GLY A 39 0.41 -5.71 -13.29
N LEU A 40 -0.43 -4.91 -12.63
CA LEU A 40 0.00 -4.05 -11.52
C LEU A 40 0.27 -4.94 -10.30
N PHE A 41 1.47 -4.90 -9.74
CA PHE A 41 1.81 -5.67 -8.52
C PHE A 41 2.86 -5.00 -7.64
N LYS A 42 3.56 -3.96 -8.11
CA LYS A 42 4.60 -3.28 -7.34
C LYS A 42 4.12 -1.91 -6.89
N PHE A 43 4.20 -1.65 -5.59
CA PHE A 43 3.73 -0.42 -4.97
C PHE A 43 4.83 0.21 -4.12
N LYS A 44 5.06 1.50 -4.29
CA LYS A 44 5.89 2.31 -3.39
C LYS A 44 5.08 3.46 -2.82
N PHE A 45 4.85 3.43 -1.51
CA PHE A 45 4.13 4.47 -0.79
C PHE A 45 5.09 5.29 0.06
N HIS A 46 5.00 6.60 -0.08
CA HIS A 46 5.71 7.55 0.76
C HIS A 46 4.66 8.44 1.42
N SER A 47 4.62 8.44 2.74
CA SER A 47 3.69 9.28 3.50
C SER A 47 4.32 9.70 4.82
N LYS A 48 3.94 10.89 5.31
CA LYS A 48 4.28 11.31 6.66
C LYS A 48 3.56 10.49 7.71
N ARG A 49 2.33 10.04 7.44
CA ARG A 49 1.52 9.23 8.35
C ARG A 49 0.85 8.06 7.63
N PHE A 50 0.64 6.98 8.36
CA PHE A 50 -0.01 5.78 7.89
C PHE A 50 -1.03 5.33 8.91
N GLU A 51 -2.20 4.89 8.46
CA GLU A 51 -3.16 4.22 9.31
C GLU A 51 -3.22 2.73 8.95
N LEU A 52 -3.19 1.86 9.96
CA LEU A 52 -3.27 0.40 9.78
C LEU A 52 -4.53 -0.01 9.02
N LYS A 53 -5.63 0.73 9.22
CA LYS A 53 -6.92 0.49 8.56
C LYS A 53 -6.83 0.65 7.04
N ASP A 54 -6.02 1.59 6.56
CA ASP A 54 -5.87 1.89 5.14
C ASP A 54 -5.18 0.73 4.44
N PHE A 55 -4.08 0.23 5.01
CA PHE A 55 -3.39 -0.95 4.51
C PHE A 55 -4.26 -2.20 4.56
N LYS A 56 -4.98 -2.40 5.67
CA LYS A 56 -5.90 -3.53 5.81
C LYS A 56 -6.96 -3.52 4.72
N LEU A 57 -7.61 -2.37 4.51
CA LEU A 57 -8.61 -2.17 3.47
C LEU A 57 -8.01 -2.43 2.07
N PHE A 58 -6.81 -1.92 1.82
CA PHE A 58 -6.11 -2.14 0.56
C PHE A 58 -5.88 -3.63 0.28
N PHE A 59 -5.32 -4.37 1.23
CA PHE A 59 -5.00 -5.79 1.07
C PHE A 59 -6.25 -6.68 1.05
N ASP A 60 -7.29 -6.36 1.83
CA ASP A 60 -8.55 -7.11 1.82
C ASP A 60 -9.24 -7.11 0.45
N ASN A 61 -9.00 -6.06 -0.34
CA ASN A 61 -9.52 -5.88 -1.69
C ASN A 61 -8.55 -6.34 -2.79
N TRP A 62 -7.29 -6.65 -2.47
CA TRP A 62 -6.27 -7.10 -3.44
C TRP A 62 -6.31 -8.62 -3.70
N LYS A 63 -7.51 -9.20 -3.82
CA LYS A 63 -7.71 -10.64 -4.05
C LYS A 63 -7.68 -10.97 -5.54
N ASN A 64 -7.34 -12.21 -5.88
CA ASN A 64 -7.30 -12.71 -7.27
C ASN A 64 -6.39 -11.90 -8.20
N ARG A 65 -5.30 -11.33 -7.65
CA ARG A 65 -4.31 -10.53 -8.37
C ARG A 65 -2.91 -11.05 -8.07
N ASN A 66 -1.95 -10.56 -8.85
CA ASN A 66 -0.54 -10.81 -8.57
C ASN A 66 -0.18 -10.32 -7.16
N PRO A 67 0.52 -11.16 -6.36
CA PRO A 67 1.00 -10.79 -5.03
C PRO A 67 1.83 -9.51 -5.04
N ILE A 68 1.63 -8.67 -4.03
CA ILE A 68 2.21 -7.33 -3.94
C ILE A 68 3.70 -7.37 -3.61
N LEU A 69 4.48 -6.57 -4.34
CA LEU A 69 5.80 -6.09 -3.91
C LEU A 69 5.64 -4.69 -3.32
N LEU A 70 5.76 -4.56 -2.01
CA LEU A 70 5.49 -3.34 -1.27
C LEU A 70 6.78 -2.64 -0.83
N THR A 71 6.82 -1.33 -0.97
CA THR A 71 7.83 -0.48 -0.33
C THR A 71 7.14 0.67 0.36
N ILE A 72 7.45 0.87 1.63
CA ILE A 72 6.91 1.98 2.42
C ILE A 72 8.08 2.81 2.94
N SER A 73 7.98 4.11 2.71
CA SER A 73 8.87 5.08 3.30
C SER A 73 8.08 5.94 4.29
N TYR A 74 8.51 5.98 5.54
CA TYR A 74 7.82 6.68 6.63
C TYR A 74 8.78 7.59 7.41
N ASN A 75 8.21 8.58 8.09
CA ASN A 75 8.94 9.41 9.03
C ASN A 75 9.04 8.67 10.38
N PRO A 76 10.23 8.40 10.93
CA PRO A 76 10.39 7.65 12.17
C PRO A 76 9.70 8.32 13.37
N PHE A 77 9.52 9.63 13.32
CA PHE A 77 8.84 10.41 14.37
C PHE A 77 7.32 10.36 14.29
N SER A 78 6.74 9.75 13.25
CA SER A 78 5.28 9.76 13.04
C SER A 78 4.55 8.49 13.48
N ILE A 79 5.28 7.43 13.82
CA ILE A 79 4.72 6.21 14.39
C ILE A 79 5.47 5.86 15.68
N ASN A 80 4.74 5.38 16.69
CA ASN A 80 5.38 4.83 17.88
C ASN A 80 5.73 3.34 17.68
N LEU A 81 6.51 2.78 18.62
CA LEU A 81 6.97 1.38 18.54
C LEU A 81 5.81 0.37 18.49
N LYS A 82 4.70 0.65 19.20
CA LYS A 82 3.52 -0.22 19.21
C LYS A 82 2.84 -0.23 17.85
N GLU A 83 2.65 0.94 17.23
CA GLU A 83 2.08 1.07 15.89
C GLU A 83 2.97 0.39 14.83
N TYR A 84 4.29 0.50 14.97
CA TYR A 84 5.24 -0.19 14.10
C TYR A 84 5.08 -1.71 14.18
N HIS A 85 5.02 -2.29 15.38
CA HIS A 85 4.78 -3.73 15.54
C HIS A 85 3.43 -4.16 14.95
N GLN A 86 2.37 -3.39 15.20
CA GLN A 86 1.06 -3.67 14.61
C GLN A 86 1.07 -3.63 13.07
N LEU A 87 1.89 -2.74 12.48
CA LEU A 87 2.10 -2.68 11.03
C LEU A 87 2.81 -3.93 10.50
N ILE A 88 3.85 -4.37 11.18
CA ILE A 88 4.59 -5.60 10.84
C ILE A 88 3.67 -6.82 10.95
N ASP A 89 2.93 -6.96 12.05
CA ASP A 89 1.97 -8.05 12.26
C ASP A 89 0.91 -8.10 11.15
N LEU A 90 0.41 -6.93 10.74
CA LEU A 90 -0.51 -6.82 9.62
C LEU A 90 0.13 -7.34 8.33
N PHE A 91 1.36 -6.95 8.02
CA PHE A 91 2.01 -7.34 6.76
C PHE A 91 2.35 -8.82 6.73
N GLU A 92 2.83 -9.39 7.83
CA GLU A 92 3.07 -10.82 7.93
C GLU A 92 1.77 -11.61 7.77
N LYS A 93 0.67 -11.15 8.39
CA LYS A 93 -0.66 -11.74 8.17
C LYS A 93 -1.06 -11.77 6.69
N TYR A 94 -0.84 -10.69 5.94
CA TYR A 94 -1.17 -10.64 4.50
C TYR A 94 -0.13 -11.34 3.61
N ARG A 95 1.09 -11.55 4.09
CA ARG A 95 2.08 -12.41 3.46
C ARG A 95 1.70 -13.89 3.56
N MET A 96 1.20 -14.34 4.72
CA MET A 96 0.67 -15.70 4.88
C MET A 96 -0.55 -15.97 4.00
N LYS A 97 -1.32 -14.93 3.67
CA LYS A 97 -2.45 -15.00 2.73
C LYS A 97 -2.05 -14.88 1.26
N GLU A 98 -0.74 -14.83 0.97
CA GLU A 98 -0.17 -14.63 -0.37
C GLU A 98 -0.59 -13.32 -1.07
N ILE A 99 -1.14 -12.35 -0.33
CA ILE A 99 -1.49 -11.03 -0.86
C ILE A 99 -0.23 -10.19 -1.00
N ILE A 100 0.72 -10.32 -0.08
CA ILE A 100 2.04 -9.66 -0.13
C ILE A 100 3.10 -10.72 -0.39
N LYS A 101 3.88 -10.56 -1.46
CA LYS A 101 5.05 -11.41 -1.75
C LYS A 101 6.29 -10.95 -1.00
N LYS A 102 6.53 -9.65 -0.97
CA LYS A 102 7.66 -9.04 -0.27
C LYS A 102 7.31 -7.61 0.12
N TYR A 103 7.75 -7.17 1.29
CA TYR A 103 7.69 -5.78 1.69
C TYR A 103 9.07 -5.27 2.14
N PHE A 104 9.25 -3.95 2.08
CA PHE A 104 10.39 -3.25 2.65
C PHE A 104 9.88 -1.96 3.30
N ILE A 105 10.27 -1.72 4.54
CA ILE A 105 9.94 -0.50 5.28
C ILE A 105 11.24 0.27 5.49
N SER A 106 11.29 1.52 5.02
CA SER A 106 12.44 2.40 5.14
C SER A 106 12.10 3.65 5.94
N CYS A 107 13.00 4.05 6.82
CA CYS A 107 13.05 5.40 7.36
C CYS A 107 13.40 6.38 6.23
N LEU A 108 12.79 7.57 6.24
CA LEU A 108 13.21 8.71 5.41
C LEU A 108 14.37 9.46 6.02
#